data_AF-A0AA96HKF4-F1
#
_entry.id   AF-A0AA96HKF4-F1
#
_cell.length_a   1.000
_cell.length_b   1.000
_cell.length_c   1.000
_cell.angle_alpha   90.00
_cell.angle_beta   90.00
_cell.angle_gamma   90.00
#
_symmetry.space_group_name_H-M   'P 1'
#
loop_
_entity.id
_entity.type
_entity.pdbx_description
1 polymer ?
#
loop_
_entity_poly.entity_id
_entity_poly.type
_entity_poly.pdbx_seq_one_letter_code
_entity_poly.pdbx_strand_id
1 'polypeptide(L)'
;MKTLLATFLFLLSLNTYSDVTNNTGKIINITSIGQGLLIIMDTGKPSGCTQTTNWMLIPEENKTMIAVALAMYLQGKTNATVYVDINATGNYCKVVQYDPK
;
A
#
# COMPACT_ATOMS: atom_id res chain seq x y z
N MET A 1 -35.79 1.96 34.07
CA MET A 1 -35.62 1.25 32.77
C MET A 1 -34.94 2.08 31.68
N LYS A 2 -35.12 3.41 31.63
CA LYS A 2 -34.42 4.29 30.65
C LYS A 2 -32.89 4.40 30.86
N THR A 3 -32.43 4.36 32.11
CA THR A 3 -31.00 4.46 32.44
C THR A 3 -30.19 3.19 32.11
N LEU A 4 -30.81 2.00 32.14
CA LEU A 4 -30.18 0.74 31.75
C LEU A 4 -29.95 0.62 30.24
N LEU A 5 -30.78 1.26 29.42
CA LEU A 5 -30.64 1.27 27.96
C LEU A 5 -29.46 2.13 27.50
N ALA A 6 -29.17 3.22 28.24
CA ALA A 6 -28.06 4.13 27.93
C ALA A 6 -26.68 3.49 28.25
N THR A 7 -26.59 2.59 29.23
CA THR A 7 -25.34 1.91 29.61
C THR A 7 -24.96 0.79 28.63
N PHE A 8 -25.94 0.17 27.97
CA PHE A 8 -25.69 -0.90 26.99
C PHE A 8 -25.12 -0.37 25.66
N LEU A 9 -25.46 0.86 25.26
CA LEU A 9 -24.98 1.46 24.01
C LEU A 9 -23.49 1.84 24.04
N PHE A 10 -22.92 2.06 25.24
CA PHE A 10 -21.52 2.47 25.40
C PHE A 10 -20.52 1.30 25.32
N LEU A 11 -20.99 0.05 25.43
CA LEU A 11 -20.15 -1.15 25.36
C LEU A 11 -19.91 -1.65 23.93
N LEU A 12 -20.49 -0.98 22.92
CA LEU A 12 -20.35 -1.29 21.50
C LEU A 12 -19.24 -0.46 20.82
N SER A 13 -18.19 -0.09 21.54
CA SER A 13 -16.97 0.43 20.90
C SER A 13 -16.28 -0.71 20.15
N LEU A 14 -16.76 -0.99 18.94
CA LEU A 14 -16.13 -1.87 17.98
C LEU A 14 -14.72 -1.36 17.73
N ASN A 15 -13.72 -2.19 18.00
CA ASN A 15 -12.34 -1.93 17.58
C ASN A 15 -12.31 -1.97 16.04
N THR A 16 -12.30 -0.80 15.41
CA THR A 16 -12.05 -0.69 13.98
C THR A 16 -10.55 -0.83 13.76
N TYR A 17 -10.10 -2.03 13.41
CA TYR A 17 -8.76 -2.23 12.88
C TYR A 17 -8.76 -1.66 11.45
N SER A 18 -8.30 -0.41 11.32
CA SER A 18 -7.91 0.10 10.00
C SER A 18 -6.62 -0.63 9.63
N ASP A 19 -6.67 -1.42 8.58
CA ASP A 19 -5.46 -2.05 8.08
C ASP A 19 -4.48 -0.98 7.57
N VAL A 20 -3.19 -1.28 7.63
CA VAL A 20 -2.16 -0.32 7.24
C VAL A 20 -2.17 -0.20 5.72
N THR A 21 -2.43 1.01 5.21
CA THR A 21 -2.55 1.32 3.78
C THR A 21 -1.27 1.89 3.17
N ASN A 22 -0.19 1.98 3.94
CA ASN A 22 1.10 2.44 3.45
C ASN A 22 2.26 1.73 4.15
N ASN A 23 3.42 1.77 3.52
CA ASN A 23 4.66 1.33 4.15
C ASN A 23 5.79 2.28 3.75
N THR A 24 6.78 2.45 4.62
CA THR A 24 7.97 3.27 4.35
C THR A 24 9.21 2.39 4.41
N GLY A 25 10.14 2.59 3.49
CA GLY A 25 11.33 1.76 3.37
C GLY A 25 12.10 2.05 2.08
N LYS A 26 13.00 1.14 1.73
CA LYS A 26 13.79 1.20 0.50
C LYS A 26 13.16 0.35 -0.59
N ILE A 27 13.06 0.90 -1.79
CA ILE A 27 12.81 0.12 -2.99
C ILE A 27 14.08 -0.69 -3.28
N ILE A 28 13.99 -2.02 -3.14
CA ILE A 28 15.14 -2.92 -3.34
C ILE A 28 15.13 -3.64 -4.67
N ASN A 29 13.99 -3.65 -5.37
CA ASN A 29 13.90 -4.25 -6.69
C ASN A 29 12.74 -3.65 -7.48
N ILE A 30 12.89 -3.62 -8.81
CA ILE A 30 11.87 -3.22 -9.77
C ILE A 30 11.87 -4.18 -10.96
N THR A 31 10.71 -4.43 -11.56
CA THR A 31 10.59 -5.12 -12.86
C THR A 31 9.35 -4.63 -13.60
N SER A 32 9.32 -4.75 -14.92
CA SER A 32 8.14 -4.43 -15.72
C SER A 32 7.36 -5.68 -16.13
N ILE A 33 6.05 -5.51 -16.26
CA ILE A 33 5.12 -6.48 -16.86
C ILE A 33 4.13 -5.73 -17.74
N GLY A 34 3.32 -6.43 -18.54
CA GLY A 34 2.31 -5.78 -19.40
C GLY A 34 1.26 -4.96 -18.64
N GLN A 35 1.10 -5.15 -17.33
CA GLN A 35 0.18 -4.39 -16.48
C GLN A 35 0.78 -3.11 -15.89
N GLY A 36 2.10 -2.90 -16.01
CA GLY A 36 2.81 -1.75 -15.43
C GLY A 36 4.16 -2.09 -14.80
N LEU A 37 4.54 -1.34 -13.76
CA LEU A 37 5.81 -1.51 -13.03
C LEU A 37 5.56 -2.20 -11.69
N LEU A 38 6.28 -3.29 -11.43
CA LEU A 38 6.31 -3.93 -10.12
C LEU A 38 7.48 -3.39 -9.28
N ILE A 39 7.23 -3.18 -8.00
CA ILE A 39 8.23 -2.76 -7.01
C ILE A 39 8.22 -3.69 -5.79
N ILE A 40 9.39 -3.89 -5.16
CA ILE A 40 9.52 -4.51 -3.83
C ILE A 40 10.18 -3.51 -2.88
N MET A 41 9.65 -3.45 -1.66
CA MET A 41 10.26 -2.77 -0.52
C MET A 41 10.99 -3.76 0.38
N ASP A 42 12.08 -3.31 1.02
CA ASP A 42 12.77 -4.07 2.08
C ASP A 42 11.87 -4.38 3.28
N THR A 43 10.94 -3.49 3.59
CA THR A 43 9.93 -3.63 4.65
C THR A 43 8.72 -4.46 4.24
N GLY A 44 8.70 -5.01 3.02
CA GLY A 44 7.55 -5.72 2.46
C GLY A 44 6.40 -4.79 2.08
N LYS A 45 5.26 -5.38 1.71
CA LYS A 45 4.03 -4.63 1.41
C LYS A 45 3.25 -4.30 2.69
N PRO A 46 2.40 -3.25 2.68
CA PRO A 46 1.50 -2.96 3.79
C PRO A 46 0.66 -4.18 4.20
N SER A 47 0.38 -4.32 5.50
CA SER A 47 -0.31 -5.51 6.06
C SER A 47 -1.70 -5.73 5.46
N GLY A 48 -2.36 -4.67 4.99
CA GLY A 48 -3.69 -4.76 4.41
C GLY A 48 -3.75 -5.31 3.00
N CYS A 49 -2.60 -5.42 2.34
CA CYS A 49 -2.53 -6.18 1.09
C CYS A 49 -2.73 -7.67 1.39
N THR A 50 -3.73 -8.32 0.82
CA THR A 50 -3.99 -9.76 1.03
C THR A 50 -3.23 -10.68 0.06
N GLN A 51 -2.61 -10.11 -0.97
CA GLN A 51 -1.89 -10.89 -2.00
C GLN A 51 -0.68 -11.62 -1.39
N THR A 52 -0.34 -12.79 -1.94
CA THR A 52 0.74 -13.65 -1.39
C THR A 52 2.13 -13.12 -1.68
N THR A 53 2.29 -12.39 -2.78
CA THR A 53 3.56 -11.81 -3.23
C THR A 53 3.86 -10.48 -2.54
N ASN A 54 5.15 -10.20 -2.33
CA ASN A 54 5.61 -8.88 -1.88
C ASN A 54 5.70 -7.84 -3.01
N TRP A 55 5.49 -8.26 -4.26
CA TRP A 55 5.43 -7.35 -5.40
C TRP A 55 4.18 -6.46 -5.31
N MET A 56 4.40 -5.16 -5.45
CA MET A 56 3.34 -4.15 -5.55
C MET A 56 3.33 -3.58 -6.95
N LEU A 57 2.15 -3.41 -7.53
CA LEU A 57 1.96 -2.96 -8.90
C LEU A 57 1.65 -1.47 -8.95
N ILE A 58 2.49 -0.72 -9.65
CA ILE A 58 2.18 0.61 -10.20
C ILE A 58 1.56 0.38 -11.58
N PRO A 59 0.23 0.56 -11.74
CA PRO A 59 -0.45 0.28 -13.01
C PRO A 59 0.08 1.12 -14.17
N GLU A 60 0.03 0.58 -15.40
CA GLU A 60 0.47 1.26 -16.61
C GLU A 60 -0.23 2.61 -16.83
N GLU A 61 -1.50 2.75 -16.44
CA GLU A 61 -2.22 4.02 -16.54
C GLU A 61 -1.58 5.14 -15.70
N ASN A 62 -0.83 4.79 -14.65
CA ASN A 62 -0.18 5.74 -13.75
C ASN A 62 1.24 6.11 -14.26
N LYS A 63 1.35 6.51 -15.53
CA LYS A 63 2.63 6.77 -16.21
C LYS A 63 3.54 7.74 -15.47
N THR A 64 2.98 8.81 -14.88
CA THR A 64 3.74 9.78 -14.08
C THR A 64 4.35 9.12 -12.84
N MET A 65 3.61 8.24 -12.16
CA MET A 65 4.10 7.52 -10.98
C MET A 65 5.20 6.52 -11.35
N ILE A 66 5.05 5.81 -12.48
CA ILE A 66 6.09 4.94 -13.03
C ILE A 66 7.37 5.74 -13.30
N ALA A 67 7.25 6.88 -13.97
CA ALA A 67 8.40 7.72 -14.31
C ALA A 67 9.14 8.21 -13.05
N VAL A 68 8.41 8.66 -12.02
CA VAL A 68 9.00 9.05 -10.74
C VAL A 68 9.71 7.88 -10.07
N ALA A 69 9.05 6.71 -9.96
CA ALA A 69 9.64 5.54 -9.32
C ALA A 69 10.92 5.08 -10.04
N LEU A 70 10.92 5.01 -11.38
CA LEU A 70 12.10 4.67 -12.18
C LEU A 70 13.22 5.70 -12.01
N ALA A 71 12.91 6.99 -12.09
CA ALA A 71 13.90 8.05 -11.96
C ALA A 71 14.58 8.03 -10.59
N MET A 72 13.81 7.80 -9.52
CA MET A 72 14.33 7.73 -8.15
C MET A 72 15.20 6.48 -7.95
N TYR A 73 14.74 5.32 -8.44
CA TYR A 73 15.49 4.08 -8.37
C TYR A 73 16.83 4.16 -9.11
N LEU A 74 16.83 4.69 -10.35
CA LEU A 74 18.05 4.85 -11.15
C LEU A 74 19.04 5.88 -10.58
N GLN A 75 18.54 6.87 -9.82
CA GLN A 75 19.38 7.82 -9.07
C GLN A 75 19.95 7.23 -7.78
N GLY A 76 19.60 5.99 -7.41
CA GLY A 76 19.96 5.40 -6.12
C GLY A 76 19.22 6.01 -4.93
N LYS A 77 18.18 6.82 -5.17
CA LYS A 77 17.35 7.45 -4.14
C LYS A 77 16.14 6.56 -3.86
N THR A 78 16.37 5.45 -3.17
CA THR A 78 15.37 4.37 -3.05
C THR A 78 14.45 4.48 -1.83
N ASN A 79 14.66 5.43 -0.92
CA ASN A 79 13.76 5.64 0.21
C ASN A 79 12.43 6.22 -0.29
N ALA A 80 11.31 5.58 0.04
CA ALA A 80 9.97 6.04 -0.32
C ALA A 80 8.92 5.57 0.69
N THR A 81 7.81 6.30 0.75
CA THR A 81 6.55 5.83 1.30
C THR A 81 5.64 5.40 0.16
N VAL A 82 5.13 4.17 0.21
CA VAL A 82 4.24 3.60 -0.80
C VAL A 82 2.87 3.43 -0.19
N TYR A 83 1.85 3.97 -0.85
CA TYR A 83 0.44 3.83 -0.46
C TYR A 83 -0.27 2.88 -1.42
N VAL A 84 -1.15 2.05 -0.87
CA VAL A 84 -1.80 0.98 -1.61
C VAL A 84 -3.32 1.00 -1.47
N ASP A 85 -3.99 0.45 -2.48
CA ASP A 85 -5.39 0.06 -2.40
C ASP A 85 -5.48 -1.38 -1.89
N ILE A 86 -5.84 -1.52 -0.61
CA ILE A 86 -5.99 -2.83 0.06
C ILE A 86 -7.18 -3.65 -0.48
N ASN A 87 -8.11 -3.01 -1.18
CA ASN A 87 -9.28 -3.67 -1.77
C ASN A 87 -9.06 -4.06 -3.24
N ALA A 88 -7.88 -3.75 -3.79
CA ALA A 88 -7.58 -4.07 -5.18
C ALA A 88 -7.59 -5.59 -5.42
N THR A 89 -8.27 -6.00 -6.49
CA THR A 89 -8.31 -7.38 -6.94
C THR A 89 -7.09 -7.70 -7.80
N GLY A 90 -6.71 -8.98 -7.85
CA GLY A 90 -5.60 -9.48 -8.66
C GLY A 90 -4.44 -10.04 -7.83
N ASN A 91 -3.31 -10.27 -8.51
CA ASN A 91 -2.16 -10.98 -7.94
C ASN A 91 -1.19 -10.08 -7.17
N TYR A 92 -1.30 -8.75 -7.30
CA TYR A 92 -0.37 -7.78 -6.72
C TYR A 92 -1.13 -6.75 -5.90
N CYS A 93 -0.50 -6.22 -4.86
CA CYS A 93 -1.08 -5.07 -4.17
C CYS A 93 -0.94 -3.82 -5.03
N LYS A 94 -2.03 -3.11 -5.28
CA LYS A 94 -2.06 -1.97 -6.20
C LYS A 94 -1.54 -0.71 -5.50
N VAL A 95 -0.52 -0.09 -6.06
CA VAL A 95 0.03 1.19 -5.60
C VAL A 95 -0.86 2.33 -6.10
N VAL A 96 -1.28 3.19 -5.18
CA VAL A 96 -2.06 4.41 -5.48
C VAL A 96 -1.24 5.69 -5.34
N GLN A 97 -0.13 5.65 -4.60
CA GLN A 97 0.82 6.76 -4.50
C GLN A 97 2.23 6.23 -4.21
N TYR A 98 3.21 6.85 -4.86
CA TYR A 98 4.64 6.68 -4.61
C TYR A 98 5.20 8.04 -4.15
N ASP A 99 5.68 8.11 -2.90
CA ASP A 99 6.17 9.33 -2.26
C ASP A 99 7.67 9.18 -1.92
N PRO A 100 8.58 9.66 -2.80
CA PRO A 100 10.02 9.60 -2.57
C PRO A 100 10.47 10.46 -1.38
N LYS A 101 11.55 10.06 -0.69
CA LYS A 101 12.16 10.82 0.41
C LYS A 101 13.57 11.34 0.06
#